data_AF-A0A370SWP8-F1
#
_entry.id   AF-A0A370SWP8-F1
#
_cell.length_a   1.000
_cell.length_b   1.000
_cell.length_c   1.000
_cell.angle_alpha   90.00
_cell.angle_beta   90.00
_cell.angle_gamma   90.00
#
_symmetry.space_group_name_H-M   'P 1'
#
loop_
_entity.id
_entity.type
_entity.pdbx_description
1 polymer ?
#
loop_
_entity_poly.entity_id
_entity_poly.type
_entity_poly.pdbx_seq_one_letter_code
_entity_poly.pdbx_strand_id
1 'polypeptide(L)'
;MSTTKSDSRTADKFVARLPDGLRAEIEAIANGSDRSMNAVFVQAVRQYTDGQKRQQLLLDALANAATSSMHIDDRVQMAANARRYEWLRDRQIIEDPDTDILVMAGDIYFTGAELDKTIDDAMRLARLEELHPCEQ
;
A
#
# COMPACT_ATOMS: atom_id res chain seq x y z
N MET A 1 -26.00 23.72 -13.69
CA MET A 1 -24.52 23.74 -13.68
C MET A 1 -24.05 23.99 -15.11
N SER A 2 -23.55 25.19 -15.41
CA SER A 2 -23.15 25.55 -16.78
C SER A 2 -21.74 25.01 -17.04
N THR A 3 -21.62 24.00 -17.91
CA THR A 3 -20.33 23.57 -18.48
C THR A 3 -19.76 24.72 -19.30
N THR A 4 -18.79 25.44 -18.75
CA THR A 4 -18.03 26.44 -19.48
C THR A 4 -17.20 25.72 -20.55
N LYS A 5 -17.74 25.69 -21.77
CA LYS A 5 -17.04 25.23 -22.96
C LYS A 5 -15.86 26.19 -23.17
N SER A 6 -14.65 25.78 -22.84
CA SER A 6 -13.45 26.58 -23.08
C SER A 6 -13.31 26.87 -24.57
N ASP A 7 -13.62 28.10 -24.98
CA ASP A 7 -13.42 28.54 -26.35
C ASP A 7 -11.92 28.78 -26.58
N SER A 8 -11.40 28.24 -27.68
CA SER A 8 -10.05 28.49 -28.19
C SER A 8 -9.69 29.99 -28.28
N ARG A 9 -10.70 30.86 -28.45
CA ARG A 9 -10.53 32.32 -28.51
C ARG A 9 -10.20 32.95 -27.16
N THR A 10 -10.59 32.29 -26.06
CA THR A 10 -10.35 32.71 -24.67
C THR A 10 -9.20 31.95 -23.99
N ALA A 11 -8.59 30.99 -24.70
CA ALA A 11 -7.50 30.19 -24.17
C ALA A 11 -6.15 30.95 -24.21
N ASP A 12 -5.30 30.71 -23.22
CA ASP A 12 -3.95 31.25 -23.16
C ASP A 12 -3.09 30.73 -24.31
N LYS A 13 -2.41 31.64 -25.01
CA LYS A 13 -1.56 31.32 -26.15
C LYS A 13 -0.09 31.38 -25.76
N PHE A 14 0.63 30.32 -26.05
CA PHE A 14 2.07 30.21 -25.79
C PHE A 14 2.82 29.92 -27.10
N VAL A 15 3.88 30.67 -27.39
CA VAL A 15 4.73 30.45 -28.58
C VAL A 15 6.02 29.78 -28.12
N ALA A 16 6.21 28.52 -28.53
CA ALA A 16 7.40 27.72 -28.22
C ALA A 16 8.36 27.70 -29.41
N ARG A 17 9.67 27.79 -29.15
CA ARG A 17 10.70 27.45 -30.12
C ARG A 17 11.05 25.98 -29.95
N LEU A 18 10.87 25.20 -31.00
CA LEU A 18 11.16 23.77 -31.00
C LEU A 18 12.50 23.52 -31.70
N PRO A 19 13.27 22.51 -31.29
CA PRO A 19 14.41 22.02 -32.04
C PRO A 19 14.01 21.63 -33.48
N ASP A 20 14.97 21.66 -34.39
CA ASP A 20 14.76 21.26 -35.77
C ASP A 20 14.19 19.83 -35.85
N GLY A 21 13.21 19.63 -36.73
CA GLY A 21 12.53 18.35 -36.93
C GLY A 21 11.40 18.04 -35.95
N LEU A 22 11.47 18.49 -34.69
CA LEU A 22 10.49 18.12 -33.65
C LEU A 22 9.05 18.54 -33.98
N ARG A 23 8.87 19.70 -34.63
CA ARG A 23 7.55 20.14 -35.07
C ARG A 23 6.93 19.18 -36.10
N ALA A 24 7.73 18.70 -37.05
CA ALA A 24 7.29 17.80 -38.10
C ALA A 24 6.93 16.42 -37.53
N GLU A 25 7.67 15.95 -36.51
CA GLU A 25 7.33 14.72 -35.77
C GLU A 25 5.98 14.84 -35.07
N ILE A 26 5.73 15.94 -34.35
CA ILE A 26 4.44 16.19 -33.69
C ILE A 26 3.30 16.24 -34.71
N GLU A 27 3.54 16.85 -35.88
CA GLU A 27 2.57 16.90 -36.98
C GLU A 27 2.25 15.50 -37.53
N ALA A 28 3.26 14.66 -37.73
CA ALA A 28 3.06 13.28 -38.15
C ALA A 28 2.22 12.47 -37.14
N ILE A 29 2.50 12.62 -35.84
CA ILE A 29 1.72 11.97 -34.76
C ILE A 29 0.27 12.48 -34.73
N ALA A 30 0.09 13.79 -34.89
CA ALA A 30 -1.23 14.42 -34.93
C ALA A 30 -2.08 13.87 -36.09
N ASN A 31 -1.50 13.82 -37.29
CA ASN A 31 -2.15 13.26 -38.47
C ASN A 31 -2.47 11.76 -38.32
N GLY A 32 -1.55 10.98 -37.77
CA GLY A 32 -1.75 9.54 -37.54
C GLY A 32 -2.79 9.22 -36.46
N SER A 33 -3.11 10.18 -35.59
CA SER A 33 -4.10 10.02 -34.50
C SER A 33 -5.40 10.78 -34.71
N ASP A 34 -5.56 11.42 -35.88
CA ASP A 34 -6.70 12.28 -36.25
C ASP A 34 -7.00 13.35 -35.18
N ARG A 35 -5.93 14.00 -34.71
CA ARG A 35 -5.96 15.01 -33.64
C ARG A 35 -5.25 16.28 -34.08
N SER A 36 -5.56 17.40 -33.43
CA SER A 36 -4.78 18.62 -33.63
C SER A 36 -3.40 18.50 -32.97
N MET A 37 -2.39 19.16 -33.54
CA MET A 37 -1.05 19.27 -32.94
C MET A 37 -1.12 19.80 -31.49
N ASN A 38 -2.01 20.75 -31.21
CA ASN A 38 -2.21 21.27 -29.86
C ASN A 38 -2.70 20.18 -28.89
N ALA A 39 -3.60 19.29 -29.33
CA ALA A 39 -4.07 18.18 -28.50
C ALA A 39 -2.94 17.20 -28.17
N VAL A 40 -2.07 16.88 -29.14
CA VAL A 40 -0.88 16.03 -28.91
C VAL A 40 0.08 16.69 -27.92
N PHE A 41 0.35 17.99 -28.10
CA PHE A 41 1.24 18.75 -27.22
C PHE A 41 0.71 18.81 -25.78
N VAL A 42 -0.56 19.16 -25.61
CA VAL A 42 -1.22 19.20 -24.28
C VAL A 42 -1.21 17.83 -23.63
N GLN A 43 -1.44 16.75 -24.39
CA GLN A 43 -1.39 15.39 -23.88
C GLN A 43 0.02 15.03 -23.38
N ALA A 44 1.06 15.34 -24.16
CA ALA A 44 2.45 15.09 -23.76
C ALA A 44 2.82 15.84 -22.47
N VAL A 45 2.45 17.12 -22.35
CA VAL A 45 2.71 17.93 -21.15
C VAL A 45 1.96 17.38 -19.92
N ARG A 46 0.70 16.96 -20.08
CA ARG A 46 -0.06 16.31 -19.01
C ARG A 46 0.60 15.01 -18.56
N GLN A 47 0.97 14.15 -19.50
CA GLN A 47 1.66 12.90 -19.19
C GLN A 47 2.99 13.13 -18.47
N TYR A 48 3.77 14.13 -18.87
CA TYR A 48 5.01 14.50 -18.18
C TYR A 48 4.73 14.92 -16.73
N THR A 49 3.74 15.80 -16.52
CA THR A 49 3.42 16.32 -15.19
C THR A 49 2.80 15.26 -14.28
N ASP A 50 1.91 14.43 -14.81
CA ASP A 50 1.27 13.34 -14.08
C ASP A 50 2.28 12.22 -13.75
N GLY A 51 3.21 11.94 -14.67
CA GLY A 51 4.34 11.05 -14.42
C GLY A 51 5.22 11.51 -13.26
N GLN A 52 5.55 12.80 -13.22
CA GLN A 52 6.31 13.39 -12.11
C GLN A 52 5.56 13.27 -10.77
N LYS A 53 4.24 13.55 -10.75
CA LYS A 53 3.42 13.36 -9.54
C LYS A 53 3.39 11.90 -9.09
N ARG A 54 3.23 10.96 -10.02
CA ARG A 54 3.24 9.53 -9.71
C ARG A 54 4.58 9.09 -9.14
N GLN A 55 5.68 9.57 -9.71
CA GLN A 55 7.02 9.28 -9.19
C GLN A 55 7.21 9.84 -7.78
N GLN A 56 6.74 11.06 -7.51
CA GLN A 56 6.79 11.65 -6.17
C GLN A 56 5.98 10.81 -5.17
N LEU A 57 4.75 10.43 -5.50
CA LEU A 57 3.92 9.58 -4.63
C LEU A 57 4.57 8.22 -4.35
N LEU A 58 5.25 7.63 -5.34
CA LEU A 58 5.98 6.37 -5.16
C LEU A 58 7.21 6.56 -4.26
N LEU A 59 7.94 7.67 -4.40
CA LEU A 59 9.06 8.00 -3.52
C LEU A 59 8.59 8.26 -2.09
N ASP A 60 7.49 8.98 -1.91
CA ASP A 60 6.90 9.24 -0.60
C ASP A 60 6.40 7.94 0.05
N ALA A 61 5.71 7.08 -0.71
CA ALA A 61 5.28 5.77 -0.23
C ALA A 61 6.46 4.86 0.13
N LEU A 62 7.54 4.88 -0.66
CA LEU A 62 8.76 4.13 -0.37
C LEU A 62 9.47 4.67 0.88
N ALA A 63 9.56 5.99 1.03
CA ALA A 63 10.13 6.61 2.22
C ALA A 63 9.35 6.25 3.48
N ASN A 64 8.01 6.29 3.40
CA ASN A 64 7.13 5.87 4.49
C ASN A 64 7.27 4.37 4.80
N ALA A 65 7.36 3.50 3.79
CA ALA A 65 7.58 2.08 4.00
C ALA A 65 8.96 1.79 4.63
N ALA A 66 9.98 2.57 4.27
CA ALA A 66 11.33 2.46 4.84
C ALA A 66 11.38 2.93 6.29
N THR A 67 10.61 3.96 6.68
CA THR A 67 10.53 4.43 8.07
C THR A 67 9.58 3.61 8.93
N SER A 68 8.53 3.02 8.35
CA SER A 68 7.70 1.98 8.99
C SER A 68 8.39 0.60 9.07
N SER A 69 9.67 0.50 8.69
CA SER A 69 10.49 -0.66 9.02
C SER A 69 10.47 -0.84 10.52
N MET A 70 9.71 -1.85 10.98
CA MET A 70 9.61 -2.32 12.37
C MET A 70 10.91 -1.99 13.11
N HIS A 71 10.83 -1.13 14.12
CA HIS A 71 11.99 -0.71 14.88
C HIS A 71 12.76 -1.97 15.29
N ILE A 72 14.10 -1.91 15.28
CA ILE A 72 14.93 -3.08 15.60
C ILE A 72 14.46 -3.73 16.91
N ASP A 73 14.05 -2.90 17.87
CA ASP A 73 13.48 -3.32 19.14
C ASP A 73 12.18 -4.13 18.99
N ASP A 74 11.24 -3.71 18.13
CA ASP A 74 10.01 -4.46 17.85
C ASP A 74 10.33 -5.83 17.24
N ARG A 75 11.33 -5.89 16.37
CA ARG A 75 11.76 -7.14 15.72
C ARG A 75 12.45 -8.08 16.71
N VAL A 76 13.29 -7.53 17.58
CA VAL A 76 13.94 -8.29 18.66
C VAL A 76 12.90 -8.82 19.62
N GLN A 77 11.92 -7.99 20.01
CA GLN A 77 10.82 -8.39 20.88
C GLN A 77 9.95 -9.47 20.24
N MET A 78 9.60 -9.32 18.95
CA MET A 78 8.82 -10.32 18.22
C MET A 78 9.58 -11.66 18.10
N ALA A 79 10.86 -11.62 17.76
CA ALA A 79 11.70 -12.82 17.67
C ALA A 79 11.90 -13.51 19.03
N ALA A 80 12.06 -12.72 20.11
CA ALA A 80 12.17 -13.25 21.47
C ALA A 80 10.86 -13.92 21.91
N ASN A 81 9.71 -13.29 21.63
CA ASN A 81 8.40 -13.85 21.93
C ASN A 81 8.15 -15.16 21.17
N ALA A 82 8.50 -15.21 19.88
CA ALA A 82 8.37 -16.42 19.06
C ALA A 82 9.18 -17.58 19.64
N ARG A 83 10.46 -17.37 19.99
CA ARG A 83 11.29 -18.42 20.59
C ARG A 83 10.81 -18.89 21.94
N ARG A 84 10.29 -17.97 22.77
CA ARG A 84 9.75 -18.31 24.09
C ARG A 84 8.47 -19.15 23.95
N TYR A 85 7.66 -18.85 22.94
CA TYR A 85 6.48 -19.63 22.60
C TYR A 85 6.86 -21.04 22.10
N GLU A 86 7.79 -21.14 21.15
CA GLU A 86 8.31 -22.43 20.65
C GLU A 86 8.85 -23.31 21.79
N TRP A 87 9.64 -22.74 22.71
CA TRP A 87 10.21 -23.48 23.84
C TRP A 87 9.15 -24.04 24.80
N LEU A 88 8.08 -23.28 25.08
CA LEU A 88 6.96 -23.74 25.92
C LEU A 88 6.14 -24.81 25.21
N ARG A 89 5.91 -24.65 23.91
CA ARG A 89 5.15 -25.57 23.05
C ARG A 89 5.84 -26.93 22.91
N ASP A 90 7.12 -26.94 22.53
CA ASP A 90 7.83 -28.16 22.13
C ASP A 90 8.18 -29.08 23.29
N ARG A 91 8.19 -28.56 24.52
CA ARG A 91 8.56 -29.32 25.72
C ARG A 91 7.37 -29.95 26.46
N GLN A 92 6.16 -29.87 25.90
CA GLN A 92 4.92 -30.30 26.56
C GLN A 92 4.71 -29.68 27.97
N ILE A 93 5.32 -28.51 28.25
CA ILE A 93 5.22 -27.77 29.54
C ILE A 93 3.79 -27.24 29.80
N ILE A 94 2.84 -27.61 28.95
CA ILE A 94 1.47 -27.13 28.94
C ILE A 94 0.50 -28.32 29.20
N GLU A 95 1.00 -29.53 29.47
CA GLU A 95 0.16 -30.73 29.61
C GLU A 95 -0.03 -31.22 31.06
N ASP A 96 0.77 -30.81 32.06
CA ASP A 96 0.67 -31.31 33.45
C ASP A 96 0.38 -30.19 34.50
N PRO A 97 -0.72 -30.26 35.29
CA PRO A 97 -0.98 -29.27 36.33
C PRO A 97 -0.01 -29.28 37.52
N ASP A 98 0.72 -30.37 37.77
CA ASP A 98 1.52 -30.51 38.99
C ASP A 98 2.98 -30.04 38.83
N THR A 99 3.47 -29.88 37.59
CA THR A 99 4.89 -29.54 37.32
C THR A 99 5.07 -28.37 36.34
N ASP A 100 4.03 -28.01 35.61
CA ASP A 100 4.13 -27.26 34.35
C ASP A 100 3.29 -25.97 34.36
N ILE A 101 3.70 -24.95 33.57
CA ILE A 101 3.01 -23.64 33.52
C ILE A 101 1.86 -23.75 32.52
N LEU A 102 0.66 -24.01 33.02
CA LEU A 102 -0.55 -24.09 32.21
C LEU A 102 -1.06 -22.69 31.80
N VAL A 103 -1.46 -22.55 30.52
CA VAL A 103 -2.17 -21.38 30.03
C VAL A 103 -3.66 -21.59 30.27
N MET A 104 -4.30 -20.66 31.00
CA MET A 104 -5.72 -20.71 31.31
C MET A 104 -6.47 -19.53 30.70
N ALA A 105 -7.67 -19.79 30.17
CA ALA A 105 -8.67 -18.76 29.89
C ALA A 105 -9.96 -19.11 30.63
N GLY A 106 -10.23 -18.41 31.74
CA GLY A 106 -11.25 -18.82 32.69
C GLY A 106 -10.85 -20.15 33.35
N ASP A 107 -11.74 -21.14 33.27
CA ASP A 107 -11.57 -22.47 33.86
C ASP A 107 -11.04 -23.52 32.85
N ILE A 108 -10.69 -23.11 31.63
CA ILE A 108 -10.23 -24.00 30.56
C ILE A 108 -8.72 -23.93 30.44
N TYR A 109 -8.10 -25.11 30.48
CA TYR A 109 -6.69 -25.31 30.17
C TYR A 109 -6.53 -25.59 28.68
N PHE A 110 -5.49 -25.02 28.08
CA PHE A 110 -5.16 -25.24 26.68
C PHE A 110 -3.91 -26.08 26.59
N THR A 111 -3.92 -27.11 25.77
CA THR A 111 -2.69 -27.72 25.23
C THR A 111 -2.01 -26.75 24.25
N GLY A 112 -0.75 -27.01 23.88
CA GLY A 112 -0.04 -26.20 22.88
C GLY A 112 -0.82 -26.05 21.55
N ALA A 113 -1.40 -27.15 21.05
CA ALA A 113 -2.17 -27.15 19.81
C ALA A 113 -3.51 -26.40 19.91
N GLU A 114 -4.18 -26.47 21.07
CA GLU A 114 -5.43 -25.72 21.30
C GLU A 114 -5.15 -24.22 21.44
N LEU A 115 -4.02 -23.86 22.05
CA LEU A 115 -3.57 -22.48 22.14
C LEU A 115 -3.26 -21.90 20.75
N ASP A 116 -2.52 -22.62 19.89
CA ASP A 116 -2.28 -22.22 18.50
C ASP A 116 -3.60 -21.91 17.78
N LYS A 117 -4.54 -22.87 17.82
CA LYS A 117 -5.82 -22.76 17.13
C LYS A 117 -6.62 -21.54 17.62
N THR A 118 -6.64 -21.32 18.94
CA THR A 118 -7.36 -20.20 19.54
C THR A 118 -6.77 -18.85 19.12
N ILE A 119 -5.43 -18.77 19.04
CA ILE A 119 -4.72 -17.57 18.56
C ILE A 119 -5.04 -17.33 17.08
N ASP A 120 -4.98 -18.36 16.24
CA ASP A 120 -5.28 -18.26 14.81
C ASP A 120 -6.73 -17.81 14.56
N ASP A 121 -7.69 -18.39 15.28
CA ASP A 121 -9.10 -18.02 15.18
C ASP A 121 -9.32 -16.56 15.62
N ALA A 122 -8.68 -16.11 16.69
CA ALA A 122 -8.75 -14.73 17.16
C ALA A 122 -8.12 -13.75 16.16
N MET A 123 -6.94 -14.07 15.61
CA MET A 123 -6.30 -13.24 14.57
C MET A 123 -7.15 -13.15 13.32
N ARG A 124 -7.77 -14.26 12.91
CA ARG A 124 -8.67 -14.30 11.76
C ARG A 124 -9.92 -13.45 12.01
N LEU A 125 -10.48 -13.50 13.22
CA LEU A 125 -11.63 -12.67 13.60
C LEU A 125 -11.28 -11.18 13.59
N ALA A 126 -10.16 -10.79 14.20
CA ALA A 126 -9.72 -9.39 14.22
C ALA A 126 -9.54 -8.81 12.80
N ARG A 127 -8.93 -9.58 11.88
CA ARG A 127 -8.81 -9.16 10.47
C ARG A 127 -10.16 -8.99 9.77
N LEU A 128 -11.16 -9.82 10.11
CA LEU A 128 -12.51 -9.68 9.54
C LEU A 128 -13.21 -8.42 10.06
N GLU A 129 -13.04 -8.09 11.34
CA GLU A 129 -13.59 -6.88 11.95
C GLU A 129 -12.94 -5.59 11.39
N GLU A 130 -11.64 -5.63 11.06
CA GLU A 130 -10.96 -4.52 10.36
C GLU A 130 -11.48 -4.29 8.93
N LEU A 131 -11.82 -5.37 8.22
CA LEU A 131 -12.33 -5.31 6.84
C LEU A 131 -13.83 -4.97 6.76
N HIS A 132 -14.58 -5.31 7.80
CA HIS A 132 -16.00 -5.03 7.95
C HIS A 132 -16.25 -4.34 9.28
N PRO A 133 -15.89 -3.05 9.42
CA PRO A 133 -16.30 -2.30 10.59
C PRO A 133 -17.83 -2.32 10.63
N CYS A 134 -18.39 -2.96 11.66
CA CYS A 134 -19.83 -2.90 11.88
C CYS A 134 -20.25 -1.43 11.86
N GLU A 135 -21.16 -1.06 10.95
CA GLU A 135 -21.78 0.26 10.95
C GLU A 135 -22.41 0.47 12.34
N GLN A 136 -21.83 1.37 13.13
CA GLN A 136 -22.36 1.80 14.43
C GLN A 136 -23.45 2.83 14.25
#